data_AF-A0A101RKR1-F1
#
_entry.id   AF-A0A101RKR1-F1
#
_cell.length_a   1.000
_cell.length_b   1.000
_cell.length_c   1.000
_cell.angle_alpha   90.00
_cell.angle_beta   90.00
_cell.angle_gamma   90.00
#
_symmetry.space_group_name_H-M   'P 1'
#
loop_
_entity.id
_entity.type
_entity.pdbx_description
1 polymer ?
#
loop_
_entity_poly.entity_id
_entity_poly.type
_entity_poly.pdbx_seq_one_letter_code
_entity_poly.pdbx_strand_id
1 'polypeptide(L)'
;MSTTDPTPSRRHRLGEPDAECRYPVLLADDKCIGHVFRWHGAWFAIAAGSDTETRIGDGRLGRDGAPQHLVDAFDAGRISPLPLADCSLAAAAPDGPPPLLHPRMPATDSNIKHAHEVLAKLAEYRWTPLGGYPGSDNPWLLECQFDGWTGVKYWSHLRERRNRLPSPYRHPGCISADEVRARIAAYQKK
;
A
#
# COMPACT_ATOMS: atom_id res chain seq x y z
N MET A 1 -21.53 28.77 -27.77
CA MET A 1 -22.21 27.91 -26.77
C MET A 1 -21.51 26.57 -26.82
N SER A 2 -20.55 26.33 -25.91
CA SER A 2 -19.82 25.06 -25.85
C SER A 2 -20.62 24.08 -25.01
N THR A 3 -21.19 23.07 -25.67
CA THR A 3 -21.79 21.90 -25.03
C THR A 3 -20.67 21.08 -24.40
N THR A 4 -20.56 21.14 -23.08
CA THR A 4 -19.76 20.18 -22.32
C THR A 4 -20.51 18.85 -22.33
N ASP A 5 -20.00 17.90 -23.10
CA ASP A 5 -20.47 16.51 -23.08
C ASP A 5 -20.38 15.98 -21.63
N PRO A 6 -21.45 15.41 -21.06
CA PRO A 6 -21.38 14.84 -19.73
C PRO A 6 -20.41 13.66 -19.77
N THR A 7 -19.29 13.78 -19.05
CA THR A 7 -18.39 12.63 -18.83
C THR A 7 -19.23 11.51 -18.22
N PRO A 8 -19.27 10.30 -18.81
CA PRO A 8 -20.10 9.23 -18.28
C PRO A 8 -19.69 9.00 -16.83
N SER A 9 -20.67 9.12 -15.92
CA SER A 9 -20.46 8.86 -14.50
C SER A 9 -19.81 7.50 -14.35
N ARG A 10 -18.57 7.44 -13.81
CA ARG A 10 -17.89 6.17 -13.57
C ARG A 10 -18.83 5.28 -12.77
N ARG A 11 -19.19 4.13 -13.34
CA ARG A 11 -20.14 3.16 -12.76
C ARG A 11 -19.63 2.52 -11.47
N HIS A 12 -18.35 2.75 -11.16
CA HIS A 12 -17.69 2.34 -9.94
C HIS A 12 -16.94 3.52 -9.29
N ARG A 13 -16.66 3.36 -8.00
CA ARG A 13 -15.74 4.21 -7.24
C ARG A 13 -14.77 3.33 -6.45
N LEU A 14 -13.60 3.86 -6.12
CA LEU A 14 -12.71 3.23 -5.14
C LEU A 14 -13.16 3.64 -3.73
N GLY A 15 -13.22 2.68 -2.81
CA GLY A 15 -13.38 2.97 -1.39
C GLY A 15 -12.04 3.21 -0.69
N GLU A 16 -12.10 3.31 0.63
CA GLU A 16 -10.92 3.47 1.47
C GLU A 16 -10.04 2.22 1.40
N PRO A 17 -8.72 2.37 1.21
CA PRO A 17 -7.81 1.24 1.16
C PRO A 17 -7.61 0.60 2.53
N ASP A 18 -7.31 -0.69 2.53
CA ASP A 18 -6.82 -1.37 3.72
C ASP A 18 -5.31 -1.13 3.98
N ALA A 19 -4.77 -1.80 5.00
CA ALA A 19 -3.38 -1.70 5.41
C ALA A 19 -2.36 -2.16 4.35
N GLU A 20 -2.77 -2.99 3.38
CA GLU A 20 -1.94 -3.39 2.23
C GLU A 20 -2.14 -2.47 1.02
N CYS A 21 -2.88 -1.37 1.18
CA CYS A 21 -3.32 -0.48 0.09
C CYS A 21 -4.13 -1.20 -0.98
N ARG A 22 -4.98 -2.15 -0.58
CA ARG A 22 -6.00 -2.74 -1.45
C ARG A 22 -7.26 -1.88 -1.39
N TYR A 23 -7.62 -1.29 -2.53
CA TYR A 23 -8.78 -0.42 -2.67
C TYR A 23 -9.98 -1.24 -3.09
N PRO A 24 -11.07 -1.28 -2.31
CA PRO A 24 -12.30 -1.92 -2.75
C PRO A 24 -12.89 -1.16 -3.93
N VAL A 25 -13.39 -1.90 -4.92
CA VAL A 25 -14.12 -1.35 -6.08
C VAL A 25 -15.60 -1.49 -5.80
N LEU A 26 -16.27 -0.35 -5.69
CA LEU A 26 -17.65 -0.23 -5.24
C LEU A 26 -18.57 0.22 -6.37
N LEU A 27 -19.76 -0.36 -6.43
CA LEU A 27 -20.87 0.09 -7.26
C LEU A 27 -21.66 1.22 -6.55
N ALA A 28 -22.67 1.77 -7.22
CA ALA A 28 -23.46 2.90 -6.71
C ALA A 28 -24.25 2.61 -5.41
N ASP A 29 -24.49 1.35 -5.08
CA ASP A 29 -25.19 0.88 -3.87
C ASP A 29 -24.23 0.40 -2.77
N ASP A 30 -22.97 0.83 -2.82
CA ASP A 30 -21.88 0.44 -1.90
C ASP A 30 -21.59 -1.06 -1.84
N LYS A 31 -22.09 -1.81 -2.82
CA LYS A 31 -21.66 -3.19 -3.01
C LYS A 31 -20.28 -3.25 -3.64
N CYS A 32 -19.46 -4.13 -3.09
CA CYS A 32 -18.10 -4.38 -3.50
C CYS A 32 -18.03 -5.51 -4.53
N ILE A 33 -17.33 -5.27 -5.62
CA ILE A 33 -17.07 -6.28 -6.68
C ILE A 33 -15.63 -6.81 -6.65
N GLY A 34 -14.83 -6.38 -5.68
CA GLY A 34 -13.47 -6.85 -5.49
C GLY A 34 -12.53 -5.74 -5.01
N HIS A 35 -11.24 -6.02 -5.04
CA HIS A 35 -10.18 -5.12 -4.65
C HIS A 35 -9.19 -4.92 -5.79
N VAL A 36 -8.60 -3.73 -5.86
CA VAL A 36 -7.45 -3.45 -6.73
C VAL A 36 -6.29 -2.91 -5.93
N PHE A 37 -5.08 -3.25 -6.33
CA PHE A 37 -3.87 -2.77 -5.66
C PHE A 37 -2.68 -2.74 -6.62
N ARG A 38 -1.63 -2.05 -6.19
CA ARG A 38 -0.38 -1.93 -6.93
C ARG A 38 0.73 -2.67 -6.19
N TRP A 39 1.48 -3.50 -6.92
CA TRP A 39 2.61 -4.26 -6.42
C TRP A 39 3.76 -4.25 -7.43
N HIS A 40 4.93 -3.73 -7.03
CA HIS A 40 6.13 -3.58 -7.87
C HIS A 40 5.87 -2.98 -9.26
N GLY A 41 5.01 -1.97 -9.35
CA GLY A 41 4.72 -1.27 -10.61
C GLY A 41 3.59 -1.86 -11.44
N ALA A 42 3.15 -3.08 -11.13
CA ALA A 42 2.00 -3.75 -11.73
C ALA A 42 0.73 -3.51 -10.90
N TRP A 43 -0.41 -3.58 -11.57
CA TRP A 43 -1.75 -3.52 -10.98
C TRP A 43 -2.38 -4.91 -10.98
N PHE A 44 -3.05 -5.20 -9.89
CA PHE A 44 -3.71 -6.47 -9.64
C PHE A 44 -5.17 -6.23 -9.26
N ALA A 45 -5.99 -7.23 -9.51
CA ALA A 45 -7.37 -7.30 -9.08
C ALA A 45 -7.63 -8.62 -8.32
N ILE A 46 -8.49 -8.56 -7.31
CA ILE A 46 -9.03 -9.72 -6.58
C ILE A 46 -10.55 -9.58 -6.66
N ALA A 47 -11.23 -10.55 -7.25
CA ALA A 47 -12.69 -10.52 -7.35
C ALA A 47 -13.35 -10.69 -5.97
N ALA A 48 -14.54 -10.10 -5.79
CA ALA A 48 -15.32 -10.32 -4.57
C ALA A 48 -15.57 -11.83 -4.32
N GLY A 49 -15.33 -12.28 -3.09
CA GLY A 49 -15.45 -13.69 -2.71
C GLY A 49 -14.27 -14.58 -3.13
N SER A 50 -13.18 -14.00 -3.63
CA SER A 50 -11.95 -14.72 -3.98
C SER A 50 -10.75 -14.16 -3.22
N ASP A 51 -9.71 -14.98 -3.09
CA ASP A 51 -8.35 -14.64 -2.65
C ASP A 51 -7.34 -14.64 -3.80
N THR A 52 -7.78 -14.92 -5.03
CA THR A 52 -6.91 -15.03 -6.20
C THR A 52 -6.54 -13.66 -6.75
N GLU A 53 -5.24 -13.38 -6.78
CA GLU A 53 -4.68 -12.18 -7.37
C GLU A 53 -4.49 -12.34 -8.88
N THR A 54 -5.11 -11.47 -9.67
CA THR A 54 -4.96 -11.44 -11.12
C THR A 54 -4.18 -10.19 -11.53
N ARG A 55 -3.04 -10.37 -12.21
CA ARG A 55 -2.27 -9.24 -12.79
C ARG A 55 -3.03 -8.68 -13.99
N ILE A 56 -3.29 -7.37 -13.98
CA ILE A 56 -4.04 -6.69 -15.05
C ILE A 56 -3.11 -5.94 -16.01
N GLY A 57 -2.06 -5.32 -15.49
CA GLY A 57 -1.11 -4.58 -16.33
C GLY A 57 -0.26 -3.61 -15.52
N ASP A 58 0.58 -2.83 -16.20
CA ASP A 58 1.57 -1.98 -15.53
C ASP A 58 1.22 -0.49 -15.61
N GLY A 59 1.77 0.31 -14.70
CA GLY A 59 1.77 1.77 -14.78
C GLY A 59 0.39 2.42 -14.80
N ARG A 60 0.17 3.36 -15.74
CA ARG A 60 -1.10 4.12 -15.84
C ARG A 60 -2.24 3.27 -16.42
N LEU A 61 -1.93 2.39 -17.36
CA LEU A 61 -2.93 1.51 -17.99
C LEU A 61 -3.56 0.58 -16.96
N GLY A 62 -2.76 0.02 -16.05
CA GLY A 62 -3.28 -0.81 -14.97
C GLY A 62 -4.14 -0.05 -13.94
N ARG A 63 -3.93 1.26 -13.74
CA ARG A 63 -4.67 2.05 -12.73
C ARG A 63 -6.15 2.17 -13.05
N ASP A 64 -6.47 2.51 -14.31
CA ASP A 64 -7.87 2.58 -14.76
C ASP A 64 -8.37 1.21 -15.23
N GLY A 65 -7.48 0.36 -15.76
CA GLY A 65 -7.81 -0.97 -16.27
C GLY A 65 -8.17 -2.00 -15.20
N ALA A 66 -7.54 -1.98 -14.02
CA ALA A 66 -7.84 -2.95 -12.96
C ALA A 66 -9.26 -2.82 -12.38
N PRO A 67 -9.77 -1.60 -12.07
CA PRO A 67 -11.17 -1.43 -11.70
C PRO A 67 -12.12 -1.81 -12.84
N GLN A 68 -11.78 -1.43 -14.08
CA GLN A 68 -12.63 -1.75 -15.24
C GLN A 68 -12.73 -3.25 -15.48
N HIS A 69 -11.65 -4.00 -15.30
CA HIS A 69 -11.65 -5.46 -15.38
C HIS A 69 -12.67 -6.10 -14.43
N LEU A 70 -12.78 -5.60 -13.20
CA LEU A 70 -13.78 -6.09 -12.23
C LEU A 70 -15.20 -5.72 -12.66
N VAL A 71 -15.41 -4.51 -13.19
CA VAL A 71 -16.71 -4.09 -13.73
C VAL A 71 -17.14 -4.99 -14.89
N ASP A 72 -16.24 -5.26 -15.84
CA ASP A 72 -16.52 -6.12 -16.99
C ASP A 72 -16.83 -7.57 -16.55
N ALA A 73 -16.16 -8.05 -15.51
CA ALA A 73 -16.44 -9.38 -14.93
C ALA A 73 -17.77 -9.43 -14.17
N PHE A 74 -18.14 -8.37 -13.47
CA PHE A 74 -19.47 -8.23 -12.86
C PHE A 74 -20.59 -8.17 -13.91
N ASP A 75 -20.44 -7.33 -14.94
CA ASP A 75 -21.43 -7.21 -16.02
C ASP A 75 -21.61 -8.51 -16.81
N ALA A 76 -20.54 -9.30 -16.94
CA ALA A 76 -20.59 -10.63 -17.52
C ALA A 76 -21.14 -11.72 -16.56
N GLY A 77 -21.55 -11.36 -15.35
CA GLY A 77 -22.10 -12.28 -14.35
C GLY A 77 -21.08 -13.23 -13.72
N ARG A 78 -19.77 -12.97 -13.85
CA ARG A 78 -18.69 -13.81 -13.28
C ARG A 78 -18.39 -13.47 -11.82
N ILE A 79 -18.79 -12.29 -11.36
CA ILE A 79 -18.59 -11.82 -9.98
C ILE A 79 -19.96 -11.53 -9.39
N SER A 80 -20.22 -12.09 -8.21
CA SER A 80 -21.36 -11.68 -7.39
C SER A 80 -20.91 -10.57 -6.43
N PRO A 81 -21.60 -9.42 -6.40
CA PRO A 81 -21.23 -8.32 -5.53
C PRO A 81 -21.51 -8.69 -4.07
N LEU A 82 -20.60 -8.29 -3.17
CA LEU A 82 -20.74 -8.48 -1.73
C LEU A 82 -21.05 -7.16 -1.02
N PRO A 83 -21.75 -7.17 0.12
CA PRO A 83 -21.76 -6.01 1.01
C PRO A 83 -20.31 -5.60 1.35
N LEU A 84 -20.03 -4.30 1.49
CA LEU A 84 -18.67 -3.81 1.78
C LEU A 84 -18.06 -4.47 3.02
N ALA A 85 -18.85 -4.67 4.07
CA ALA A 85 -18.43 -5.34 5.30
C ALA A 85 -17.93 -6.78 5.06
N ASP A 86 -18.52 -7.48 4.10
CA ASP A 86 -18.20 -8.87 3.76
C ASP A 86 -17.13 -8.98 2.66
N CYS A 87 -16.76 -7.85 2.06
CA CYS A 87 -15.72 -7.80 1.03
C CYS A 87 -14.31 -7.72 1.63
N SER A 88 -14.17 -7.49 2.94
CA SER A 88 -12.86 -7.28 3.56
C SER A 88 -11.95 -8.48 3.39
N LEU A 89 -10.76 -8.24 2.84
CA LEU A 89 -9.69 -9.22 2.84
C LEU A 89 -8.99 -9.19 4.20
N ALA A 90 -8.74 -10.35 4.79
CA ALA A 90 -7.99 -10.42 6.03
C ALA A 90 -6.61 -9.77 5.82
N ALA A 91 -6.33 -8.69 6.54
CA ALA A 91 -4.97 -8.26 6.79
C ALA A 91 -4.48 -9.16 7.93
N ALA A 92 -3.81 -10.27 7.59
CA ALA A 92 -3.24 -11.11 8.63
C ALA A 92 -2.14 -10.31 9.33
N ALA A 93 -2.44 -9.74 10.48
CA ALA A 93 -1.40 -9.38 11.44
C ALA A 93 -0.85 -10.72 11.95
N PRO A 94 0.40 -11.08 11.63
CA PRO A 94 0.95 -12.35 12.10
C PRO A 94 0.98 -12.35 13.63
N ASP A 95 0.58 -13.47 14.24
CA ASP A 95 0.86 -13.72 15.65
C ASP A 95 2.38 -13.88 15.82
N GLY A 96 3.04 -12.82 16.30
CA GLY A 96 4.47 -12.79 16.53
C GLY A 96 5.21 -11.73 15.70
N PRO A 97 6.56 -11.77 15.69
CA PRO A 97 7.33 -10.81 14.91
C PRO A 97 7.01 -10.96 13.42
N PRO A 98 6.93 -9.85 12.65
CA PRO A 98 6.67 -9.92 11.23
C PRO A 98 7.77 -10.74 10.53
N PRO A 99 7.42 -11.46 9.45
CA PRO A 99 8.43 -12.16 8.65
C PRO A 99 9.45 -11.17 8.08
N LEU A 100 10.64 -11.63 7.73
CA LEU A 100 11.68 -10.76 7.15
C LEU A 100 11.21 -10.09 5.84
N LEU A 101 10.56 -10.86 4.98
CA LEU A 101 10.04 -10.44 3.68
C LEU A 101 8.52 -10.50 3.67
N HIS A 102 7.89 -9.59 2.94
CA HIS A 102 6.46 -9.66 2.66
C HIS A 102 6.12 -10.99 1.94
N PRO A 103 4.97 -11.65 2.20
CA PRO A 103 4.63 -12.94 1.57
C PRO A 103 4.70 -12.95 0.03
N ARG A 104 4.38 -11.82 -0.62
CA ARG A 104 4.49 -11.62 -2.07
C ARG A 104 5.93 -11.38 -2.60
N MET A 105 6.94 -11.28 -1.72
CA MET A 105 8.34 -11.08 -2.11
C MET A 105 9.05 -12.43 -2.26
N PRO A 106 9.69 -12.72 -3.41
CA PRO A 106 10.54 -13.89 -3.55
C PRO A 106 11.73 -13.86 -2.57
N ALA A 107 12.00 -14.97 -1.89
CA ALA A 107 13.11 -15.11 -0.95
C ALA A 107 14.45 -15.39 -1.66
N THR A 108 14.92 -14.43 -2.45
CA THR A 108 16.25 -14.48 -3.07
C THR A 108 17.31 -13.93 -2.12
N ASP A 109 18.57 -14.36 -2.25
CA ASP A 109 19.68 -13.87 -1.43
C ASP A 109 19.80 -12.33 -1.45
N SER A 110 19.58 -11.73 -2.62
CA SER A 110 19.57 -10.27 -2.79
C SER A 110 18.45 -9.61 -1.99
N ASN A 111 17.23 -10.16 -2.05
CA ASN A 111 16.08 -9.62 -1.32
C ASN A 111 16.26 -9.79 0.19
N ILE A 112 16.78 -10.93 0.65
CA ILE A 112 17.06 -11.21 2.06
C ILE A 112 18.11 -10.24 2.59
N LYS A 113 19.25 -10.11 1.90
CA LYS A 113 20.31 -9.17 2.26
C LYS A 113 19.76 -7.75 2.37
N HIS A 114 19.01 -7.33 1.35
CA HIS A 114 18.46 -5.99 1.31
C HIS A 114 17.43 -5.76 2.43
N ALA A 115 16.59 -6.75 2.74
CA ALA A 115 15.64 -6.67 3.85
C ALA A 115 16.36 -6.41 5.19
N HIS A 116 17.46 -7.12 5.47
CA HIS A 116 18.25 -6.87 6.68
C HIS A 116 18.83 -5.45 6.75
N GLU A 117 19.39 -4.95 5.65
CA GLU A 117 19.91 -3.57 5.56
C GLU A 117 18.80 -2.55 5.82
N VAL A 118 17.62 -2.77 5.24
CA VAL A 118 16.47 -1.88 5.38
C VAL A 118 15.91 -1.90 6.79
N LEU A 119 15.77 -3.07 7.42
CA LEU A 119 15.30 -3.17 8.80
C LEU A 119 16.24 -2.47 9.79
N ALA A 120 17.56 -2.64 9.62
CA ALA A 120 18.55 -1.92 10.42
C ALA A 120 18.40 -0.40 10.27
N LYS A 121 18.16 0.09 9.05
CA LYS A 121 17.94 1.51 8.79
C LYS A 121 16.60 2.02 9.31
N LEU A 122 15.51 1.26 9.21
CA LEU A 122 14.24 1.64 9.83
C LEU A 122 14.37 1.84 11.33
N ALA A 123 15.11 0.96 12.01
CA ALA A 123 15.40 1.09 13.43
C ALA A 123 16.21 2.38 13.73
N GLU A 124 17.22 2.70 12.91
CA GLU A 124 17.97 3.97 13.01
C GLU A 124 17.01 5.18 12.88
N TYR A 125 16.02 5.09 11.98
CA TYR A 125 15.00 6.11 11.75
C TYR A 125 13.76 5.99 12.66
N ARG A 126 13.78 5.14 13.70
CA ARG A 126 12.72 4.99 14.72
C ARG A 126 11.35 4.57 14.17
N TRP A 127 11.36 3.66 13.20
CA TRP A 127 10.16 3.03 12.65
C TRP A 127 10.17 1.53 12.99
N THR A 128 9.02 1.01 13.41
CA THR A 128 8.82 -0.43 13.64
C THR A 128 7.97 -1.00 12.50
N PRO A 129 8.42 -2.02 11.76
CA PRO A 129 7.58 -2.65 10.76
C PRO A 129 6.52 -3.54 11.40
N LEU A 130 5.30 -3.51 10.84
CA LEU A 130 4.20 -4.39 11.25
C LEU A 130 3.93 -5.53 10.25
N GLY A 131 4.76 -5.62 9.20
CA GLY A 131 4.76 -6.69 8.20
C GLY A 131 6.16 -6.83 7.60
N GLY A 132 6.39 -7.87 6.80
CA GLY A 132 7.70 -8.09 6.19
C GLY A 132 8.06 -7.06 5.12
N TYR A 133 9.35 -6.93 4.81
CA TYR A 133 9.82 -5.95 3.83
C TYR A 133 9.21 -6.21 2.44
N PRO A 134 8.47 -5.24 1.86
CA PRO A 134 7.77 -5.43 0.59
C PRO A 134 8.57 -4.93 -0.61
N GLY A 135 9.84 -4.56 -0.44
CA GLY A 135 10.58 -3.80 -1.45
C GLY A 135 10.40 -2.28 -1.30
N SER A 136 11.25 -1.52 -1.99
CA SER A 136 11.40 -0.08 -1.71
C SER A 136 10.18 0.76 -2.07
N ASP A 137 9.50 0.42 -3.17
CA ASP A 137 8.42 1.23 -3.77
C ASP A 137 7.02 0.64 -3.53
N ASN A 138 6.87 -0.23 -2.54
CA ASN A 138 5.60 -0.82 -2.15
C ASN A 138 5.11 -0.28 -0.80
N PRO A 139 3.78 -0.26 -0.59
CA PRO A 139 3.17 0.03 0.69
C PRO A 139 3.75 -0.85 1.79
N TRP A 140 4.17 -0.24 2.89
CA TRP A 140 4.62 -0.95 4.07
C TRP A 140 3.96 -0.36 5.32
N LEU A 141 3.20 -1.19 6.04
CA LEU A 141 2.61 -0.80 7.31
C LEU A 141 3.71 -0.69 8.37
N LEU A 142 3.87 0.51 8.92
CA LEU A 142 4.85 0.84 9.96
C LEU A 142 4.17 1.49 11.16
N GLU A 143 4.82 1.39 12.30
CA GLU A 143 4.52 2.09 13.53
C GLU A 143 5.62 3.12 13.85
N CYS A 144 5.22 4.32 14.26
CA CYS A 144 6.10 5.37 14.73
C CYS A 144 6.51 5.11 16.19
N GLN A 145 7.82 5.00 16.47
CA GLN A 145 8.29 4.74 17.84
C GLN A 145 8.22 5.96 18.78
N PHE A 146 7.74 7.12 18.33
CA PHE A 146 7.60 8.30 19.20
C PHE A 146 6.23 8.39 19.87
N ASP A 147 5.18 7.92 19.21
CA ASP A 147 3.78 8.09 19.63
C ASP A 147 2.90 6.86 19.33
N GLY A 148 3.46 5.78 18.75
CA GLY A 148 2.74 4.56 18.44
C GLY A 148 1.82 4.67 17.22
N TRP A 149 1.86 5.76 16.46
CA TRP A 149 1.02 5.90 15.27
C TRP A 149 1.32 4.81 14.25
N THR A 150 0.28 4.16 13.73
CA THR A 150 0.40 3.15 12.68
C THR A 150 -0.10 3.68 11.34
N GLY A 151 0.64 3.41 10.26
CA GLY A 151 0.16 3.67 8.91
C GLY A 151 1.16 3.32 7.82
N VAL A 152 0.72 3.47 6.58
CA VAL A 152 1.49 3.06 5.40
C VAL A 152 2.59 4.09 5.08
N LYS A 153 3.80 3.59 4.85
CA LYS A 153 4.94 4.32 4.30
C LYS A 153 5.59 3.54 3.17
N TYR A 154 6.50 4.20 2.47
CA TYR A 154 7.31 3.61 1.40
C TYR A 154 8.78 3.74 1.81
N TRP A 155 9.53 2.64 1.82
CA TRP A 155 10.95 2.70 2.18
C TRP A 155 11.73 3.66 1.26
N SER A 156 11.32 3.76 0.00
CA SER A 156 11.93 4.70 -0.93
C SER A 156 11.78 6.17 -0.49
N HIS A 157 10.82 6.53 0.36
CA HIS A 157 10.68 7.88 0.95
C HIS A 157 11.38 8.01 2.32
N LEU A 158 11.66 6.90 2.98
CA LEU A 158 12.31 6.84 4.30
C LEU A 158 13.82 6.65 4.23
N ARG A 159 14.36 6.41 3.04
CA ARG A 159 15.80 6.23 2.81
C ARG A 159 16.49 7.48 2.33
N GLU A 160 17.79 7.53 2.58
CA GLU A 160 18.69 8.51 1.99
C GLU A 160 18.75 8.35 0.47
N ARG A 161 18.80 9.47 -0.25
CA ARG A 161 18.95 9.48 -1.72
C ARG A 161 19.97 10.53 -2.12
N ARG A 162 20.98 10.14 -2.90
CA ARG A 162 21.99 11.05 -3.50
C ARG A 162 22.53 12.07 -2.47
N ASN A 163 23.03 11.58 -1.32
CA ASN A 163 23.56 12.38 -0.21
C ASN A 163 22.54 13.35 0.44
N ARG A 164 21.24 13.07 0.32
CA ARG A 164 20.18 13.77 1.05
C ARG A 164 19.51 12.82 2.03
N LEU A 165 19.46 13.27 3.28
CA LEU A 165 18.71 12.61 4.34
C LEU A 165 17.19 12.61 4.03
N PRO A 166 16.44 11.60 4.49
CA PRO A 166 14.98 11.56 4.31
C PRO A 166 14.31 12.72 5.03
N SER A 167 13.08 13.05 4.63
CA SER A 167 12.32 14.11 5.32
C SER A 167 12.18 13.82 6.82
N PRO A 168 12.41 14.80 7.72
CA PRO A 168 12.16 14.61 9.15
C PRO A 168 10.67 14.56 9.49
N TYR A 169 9.78 14.95 8.56
CA TYR A 169 8.34 14.82 8.74
C TYR A 169 7.93 13.34 8.81
N ARG A 170 7.16 12.97 9.83
CA ARG A 170 6.72 11.59 10.07
C ARG A 170 5.28 11.36 9.65
N HIS A 171 4.31 11.94 10.36
CA HIS A 171 2.87 11.87 10.07
C HIS A 171 2.15 13.05 10.77
N PRO A 172 0.87 13.31 10.45
CA PRO A 172 0.11 14.36 11.12
C PRO A 172 0.04 14.10 12.63
N GLY A 173 0.25 15.16 13.43
CA GLY A 173 0.21 15.10 14.89
C GLY A 173 1.47 14.55 15.58
N CYS A 174 2.51 14.16 14.83
CA CYS A 174 3.78 13.73 15.42
C CYS A 174 4.59 14.91 15.99
N ILE A 175 5.68 14.59 16.70
CA ILE A 175 6.70 15.55 17.13
C ILE A 175 7.25 16.39 15.96
N SER A 176 7.76 17.58 16.29
CA SER A 176 8.23 18.55 15.30
C SER A 176 9.46 18.05 14.52
N ALA A 177 9.70 18.62 13.34
CA ALA A 177 10.86 18.27 12.52
C ALA A 177 12.20 18.51 13.25
N ASP A 178 12.28 19.56 14.07
CA ASP A 178 13.49 19.89 14.85
C ASP A 178 13.72 18.86 15.97
N GLU A 179 12.66 18.43 16.65
CA GLU A 179 12.76 17.35 17.63
C GLU A 179 13.15 16.02 16.98
N VAL A 180 12.64 15.70 15.79
CA VAL A 180 13.08 14.52 15.04
C VAL A 180 14.58 14.58 14.74
N ARG A 181 15.07 15.72 14.24
CA ARG A 181 16.50 15.93 13.97
C ARG A 181 17.34 15.85 15.23
N ALA A 182 16.81 16.30 16.37
CA ALA A 182 17.48 16.25 17.66
C ALA A 182 17.51 14.83 18.27
N ARG A 183 16.53 13.97 17.98
CA ARG A 183 16.41 12.63 18.60
C ARG A 183 16.97 11.49 17.76
N ILE A 184 17.08 11.66 16.44
CA ILE A 184 17.58 10.63 15.53
C ILE A 184 19.02 10.96 15.10
N ALA A 185 19.96 10.09 15.51
CA ALA A 185 21.39 10.28 15.27
C ALA A 185 21.75 10.43 13.79
N ALA A 186 21.02 9.80 12.88
CA ALA A 186 21.25 9.93 11.44
C ALA A 186 21.15 11.38 10.94
N TYR A 187 20.32 12.22 11.57
CA TYR A 187 20.18 13.64 11.20
C TYR A 187 21.25 14.56 11.77
N GLN A 188 22.07 14.06 12.70
CA GLN A 188 23.10 14.84 13.37
C GLN A 188 24.48 14.70 12.73
N LYS A 189 24.65 13.68 11.88
CA LYS A 189 25.88 13.43 11.14
C LYS A 189 26.05 14.53 10.09
N LYS A 190 27.08 15.36 10.26
CA LYS A 190 27.52 16.40 9.32
C LYS A 190 28.40 15.81 8.22
#